data_AF-A0A8J7VDA6-F1
#
_entry.id   AF-A0A8J7VDA6-F1
#
_cell.length_a   1.000
_cell.length_b   1.000
_cell.length_c   1.000
_cell.angle_alpha   90.00
_cell.angle_beta   90.00
_cell.angle_gamma   90.00
#
_symmetry.space_group_name_H-M   'P 1'
#
loop_
_entity.id
_entity.type
_entity.pdbx_description
1 polymer ?
#
loop_
_entity_poly.entity_id
_entity_poly.type
_entity_poly.pdbx_seq_one_letter_code
_entity_poly.pdbx_strand_id
1 'polypeptide(L)'
;MSRLALLLCSLVLLAGCASTPEQRISRQPAEFNQLTPAQQQKVRAGQVDVGFTESMVWLALGEPARKLERVTPEGTLQVWIYTRNAPRFSFGIGVGGGGGHTAVGTGVGVSTGGYDPEEVMRVEFSAGRVVRIEAVKR
;
A
#
# COMPACT_ATOMS: atom_id res chain seq x y z
N MET A 1 5.55 39.77 -19.13
CA MET A 1 4.80 38.50 -19.34
C MET A 1 5.65 37.25 -19.04
N SER A 2 6.56 37.28 -18.06
CA SER A 2 7.56 36.21 -17.84
C SER A 2 7.65 35.75 -16.38
N ARG A 3 6.49 35.59 -15.72
CA ARG A 3 6.41 34.99 -14.36
C ARG A 3 5.31 33.95 -14.21
N LEU A 4 4.35 33.92 -15.15
CA LEU A 4 3.30 32.90 -15.16
C LEU A 4 3.82 31.53 -15.65
N ALA A 5 4.88 31.52 -16.47
CA ALA A 5 5.45 30.30 -17.03
C ALA A 5 6.27 29.48 -16.01
N LEU A 6 6.77 30.11 -14.94
CA LEU A 6 7.58 29.42 -13.92
C LEU A 6 6.74 28.73 -12.82
N LEU A 7 5.45 29.07 -12.71
CA LEU A 7 4.55 28.50 -11.69
C LEU A 7 3.87 27.20 -12.13
N LEU A 8 3.92 26.84 -13.42
CA LEU A 8 3.32 25.61 -13.93
C LEU A 8 4.23 24.37 -13.83
N CYS A 9 5.53 24.53 -13.58
CA CYS A 9 6.49 23.43 -13.60
C CYS A 9 6.74 22.75 -12.24
N SER A 10 6.23 23.31 -11.13
CA SER A 10 6.58 22.86 -9.78
C SER A 10 5.53 21.96 -9.10
N LEU A 11 4.44 21.59 -9.79
CA LEU A 11 3.34 20.81 -9.19
C LEU A 11 3.40 19.29 -9.44
N VAL A 12 4.52 18.74 -9.91
CA VAL A 12 4.62 17.31 -10.31
C VAL A 12 5.37 16.42 -9.30
N LEU A 13 6.02 16.96 -8.26
CA LEU A 13 7.05 16.19 -7.53
C LEU A 13 6.68 15.70 -6.11
N LEU A 14 5.40 15.46 -5.80
CA LEU A 14 5.01 14.84 -4.52
C LEU A 14 4.05 13.65 -4.65
N ALA A 15 4.16 12.86 -5.73
CA ALA A 15 3.66 11.48 -5.68
C ALA A 15 4.56 10.69 -4.72
N GLY A 16 4.10 10.50 -3.49
CA GLY A 16 4.79 9.75 -2.45
C GLY A 16 5.26 8.38 -2.96
N CYS A 17 6.36 7.89 -2.38
CA CYS A 17 7.17 6.74 -2.82
C CYS A 17 6.45 5.37 -2.82
N ALA A 18 5.32 5.24 -3.49
CA ALA A 18 4.72 3.96 -3.84
C ALA A 18 5.26 3.55 -5.22
N SER A 19 5.89 2.38 -5.31
CA SER A 19 6.35 1.84 -6.59
C SER A 19 5.13 1.55 -7.49
N THR A 20 5.19 1.95 -8.76
CA THR A 20 4.10 1.68 -9.73
C THR A 20 4.22 0.27 -10.33
N PRO A 21 3.14 -0.31 -10.88
CA PRO A 21 3.23 -1.58 -11.61
C PRO A 21 4.29 -1.57 -12.71
N GLU A 22 4.41 -0.49 -13.48
CA GLU A 22 5.38 -0.35 -14.56
C GLU A 22 6.82 -0.42 -14.06
N GLN A 23 7.10 0.19 -12.90
CA GLN A 23 8.42 0.11 -12.27
C GLN A 23 8.75 -1.30 -11.78
N ARG A 24 7.76 -2.09 -11.40
CA ARG A 24 7.97 -3.50 -11.02
C ARG A 24 8.15 -4.38 -12.25
N ILE A 25 7.34 -4.17 -13.28
CA ILE A 25 7.44 -4.87 -14.57
C ILE A 25 8.82 -4.63 -15.20
N SER A 26 9.36 -3.41 -15.13
CA SER A 26 10.70 -3.14 -15.68
C SER A 26 11.83 -3.86 -14.95
N ARG A 27 11.63 -4.22 -13.67
CA ARG A 27 12.57 -5.03 -12.88
C ARG A 27 12.46 -6.53 -13.18
N GLN A 28 11.26 -7.01 -13.53
CA GLN A 28 10.99 -8.41 -13.82
C GLN A 28 10.24 -8.59 -15.16
N PRO A 29 10.85 -8.16 -16.29
CA PRO A 29 10.17 -8.17 -17.58
C PRO A 29 9.91 -9.59 -18.10
N ALA A 30 10.78 -10.56 -17.77
CA ALA A 30 10.64 -11.94 -18.20
C ALA A 30 9.37 -12.61 -17.66
N GLU A 31 9.04 -12.37 -16.39
CA GLU A 31 7.83 -12.92 -15.77
C GLU A 31 6.56 -12.28 -16.37
N PHE A 32 6.59 -10.97 -16.58
CA PHE A 32 5.47 -10.25 -17.19
C PHE A 32 5.20 -10.68 -18.65
N ASN A 33 6.26 -10.93 -19.42
CA ASN A 33 6.14 -11.31 -20.82
C ASN A 33 5.56 -12.72 -21.03
N GLN A 34 5.61 -13.59 -20.01
CA GLN A 34 4.99 -14.91 -20.05
C GLN A 34 3.47 -14.88 -19.80
N LEU A 35 2.95 -13.75 -19.34
CA LEU A 35 1.53 -13.60 -19.04
C LEU A 35 0.70 -13.46 -20.31
N THR A 36 -0.54 -13.96 -20.27
CA THR A 36 -1.51 -13.72 -21.36
C THR A 36 -1.84 -12.22 -21.48
N PRO A 37 -2.31 -11.73 -22.65
CA PRO A 37 -2.65 -10.32 -22.81
C PRO A 37 -3.65 -9.79 -21.78
N ALA A 38 -4.65 -10.60 -21.41
CA ALA A 38 -5.63 -10.25 -20.38
C ALA A 38 -4.98 -10.12 -18.99
N GLN A 39 -4.07 -11.03 -18.63
CA GLN A 39 -3.32 -10.97 -17.38
C GLN A 39 -2.38 -9.76 -17.34
N GLN A 40 -1.70 -9.46 -18.45
CA GLN A 40 -0.85 -8.28 -18.58
C GLN A 40 -1.63 -6.98 -18.37
N GLN A 41 -2.83 -6.88 -18.92
CA GLN A 41 -3.70 -5.71 -18.72
C GLN A 41 -4.07 -5.53 -17.25
N LYS A 42 -4.48 -6.61 -16.56
CA LYS A 42 -4.80 -6.56 -15.13
C LYS A 42 -3.59 -6.15 -14.28
N VAL A 43 -2.43 -6.76 -14.53
CA VAL A 43 -1.20 -6.45 -13.79
C VAL A 43 -0.79 -4.98 -13.97
N ARG A 44 -0.83 -4.45 -15.20
CA ARG A 44 -0.59 -3.02 -15.47
C ARG A 44 -1.59 -2.11 -14.76
N ALA A 45 -2.86 -2.52 -14.70
CA ALA A 45 -3.89 -1.79 -14.00
C ALA A 45 -3.79 -1.89 -12.45
N GLY A 46 -2.80 -2.60 -11.91
CA GLY A 46 -2.69 -2.86 -10.47
C GLY A 46 -3.82 -3.74 -9.93
N GLN A 47 -4.37 -4.60 -10.77
CA GLN A 47 -5.47 -5.50 -10.44
C GLN A 47 -4.98 -6.95 -10.32
N VAL A 48 -5.60 -7.69 -9.42
CA VAL A 48 -5.33 -9.11 -9.19
C VAL A 48 -6.60 -9.91 -9.38
N ASP A 49 -6.45 -11.20 -9.69
CA ASP A 49 -7.58 -12.10 -9.92
C ASP A 49 -7.31 -13.48 -9.30
N VAL A 50 -8.39 -14.24 -9.10
CA VAL A 50 -8.30 -15.63 -8.65
C VAL A 50 -7.50 -16.44 -9.68
N GLY A 51 -6.62 -17.32 -9.18
CA GLY A 51 -5.72 -18.15 -9.99
C GLY A 51 -4.40 -17.47 -10.37
N PHE A 52 -4.21 -16.18 -10.10
CA PHE A 52 -2.91 -15.50 -10.28
C PHE A 52 -1.84 -16.14 -9.40
N THR A 53 -0.59 -16.13 -9.87
CA THR A 53 0.55 -16.56 -9.04
C THR A 53 0.97 -15.44 -8.09
N GLU A 54 1.73 -15.79 -7.04
CA GLU A 54 2.36 -14.82 -6.14
C GLU A 54 3.15 -13.74 -6.89
N SER A 55 3.88 -14.12 -7.94
CA SER A 55 4.63 -13.16 -8.74
C SER A 55 3.74 -12.18 -9.52
N MET A 56 2.64 -12.66 -10.09
CA MET A 56 1.67 -11.78 -10.76
C MET A 56 1.06 -10.77 -9.78
N VAL A 57 0.76 -11.22 -8.56
CA VAL A 57 0.27 -10.34 -7.48
C VAL A 57 1.34 -9.33 -7.08
N TRP A 58 2.59 -9.75 -6.94
CA TRP A 58 3.71 -8.85 -6.63
C TRP A 58 3.95 -7.82 -7.75
N LEU A 59 3.90 -8.22 -9.02
CA LEU A 59 3.98 -7.28 -10.14
C LEU A 59 2.82 -6.27 -10.12
N ALA A 60 1.61 -6.72 -9.83
CA ALA A 60 0.42 -5.87 -9.82
C ALA A 60 0.39 -4.91 -8.63
N LEU A 61 0.74 -5.37 -7.42
CA LEU A 61 0.50 -4.62 -6.16
C LEU A 61 1.76 -4.27 -5.38
N GLY A 62 2.87 -4.95 -5.66
CA GLY A 62 4.12 -4.82 -4.92
C GLY A 62 4.15 -5.61 -3.63
N GLU A 63 5.10 -5.25 -2.77
CA GLU A 63 5.32 -5.88 -1.48
C GLU A 63 4.11 -5.60 -0.56
N PRO A 64 3.46 -6.65 0.00
CA PRO A 64 2.41 -6.46 0.98
C PRO A 64 2.98 -5.89 2.29
N ALA A 65 2.12 -5.25 3.07
CA ALA A 65 2.51 -4.75 4.39
C ALA A 65 2.80 -5.89 5.37
N ARG A 66 2.08 -7.02 5.24
CA ARG A 66 2.29 -8.23 6.04
C ARG A 66 2.05 -9.48 5.21
N LYS A 67 2.84 -10.52 5.49
CA LYS A 67 2.62 -11.89 5.01
C LYS A 67 2.38 -12.77 6.23
N LEU A 68 1.27 -13.49 6.25
CA LEU A 68 0.88 -14.38 7.33
C LEU A 68 0.72 -15.79 6.79
N GLU A 69 0.86 -16.77 7.69
CA GLU A 69 0.50 -18.15 7.45
C GLU A 69 -0.78 -18.44 8.25
N ARG A 70 -1.79 -18.99 7.58
CA ARG A 70 -3.06 -19.38 8.20
C ARG A 70 -3.22 -20.89 8.10
N VAL A 71 -3.22 -21.54 9.26
CA VAL A 71 -3.48 -22.97 9.39
C VAL A 71 -4.97 -23.17 9.62
N THR A 72 -5.63 -23.93 8.76
CA THR A 72 -7.02 -24.36 8.88
C THR A 72 -7.11 -25.89 8.82
N PRO A 73 -8.24 -26.51 9.17
CA PRO A 73 -8.42 -27.96 9.02
C PRO A 73 -8.19 -28.46 7.58
N GLU A 74 -8.43 -27.60 6.58
CA GLU A 74 -8.29 -27.90 5.15
C GLU A 74 -6.84 -27.76 4.64
N GLY A 75 -5.95 -27.16 5.44
CA GLY A 75 -4.54 -27.00 5.09
C GLY A 75 -3.96 -25.66 5.52
N THR A 76 -2.81 -25.32 4.94
CA THR A 76 -2.10 -24.07 5.23
C THR A 76 -2.24 -23.11 4.05
N LEU A 77 -2.64 -21.87 4.34
CA LEU A 77 -2.81 -20.78 3.38
C LEU A 77 -1.80 -19.68 3.67
N GLN A 78 -1.25 -19.08 2.62
CA GLN A 78 -0.47 -17.86 2.76
C GLN A 78 -1.40 -16.65 2.57
N VAL A 79 -1.30 -15.64 3.42
CA VAL A 79 -2.17 -14.47 3.41
C VAL A 79 -1.34 -13.22 3.30
N TRP A 80 -1.53 -12.45 2.23
CA TRP A 80 -0.88 -11.16 2.03
C TRP A 80 -1.87 -10.05 2.38
N ILE A 81 -1.43 -9.11 3.22
CA ILE A 81 -2.23 -7.99 3.69
C ILE A 81 -1.63 -6.69 3.13
N TYR A 82 -2.46 -5.94 2.42
CA TYR A 82 -2.14 -4.63 1.90
C TYR A 82 -2.83 -3.57 2.74
N THR A 83 -2.06 -2.58 3.17
CA THR A 83 -2.55 -1.47 3.97
C THR A 83 -2.33 -0.14 3.26
N ARG A 84 -3.13 0.86 3.60
CA ARG A 84 -2.92 2.23 3.14
C ARG A 84 -2.47 3.12 4.28
N ASN A 85 -1.44 3.93 4.01
CA ASN A 85 -1.04 5.01 4.89
C ASN A 85 -1.94 6.24 4.66
N ALA A 86 -3.03 6.37 5.41
CA ALA A 86 -3.81 7.59 5.57
C ALA A 86 -3.33 8.42 6.77
N PRO A 87 -2.71 9.59 6.62
CA PRO A 87 -2.32 10.43 7.75
C PRO A 87 -3.55 10.84 8.59
N ARG A 88 -3.51 10.63 9.92
CA ARG A 88 -4.48 11.21 10.85
C ARG A 88 -3.92 12.53 11.38
N PHE A 89 -4.54 13.65 11.03
CA PHE A 89 -4.27 14.92 11.69
C PHE A 89 -5.08 14.95 12.98
N SER A 90 -4.44 14.79 14.14
CA SER A 90 -5.08 15.00 15.44
C SER A 90 -4.85 16.43 15.92
N PHE A 91 -5.92 17.19 16.12
CA PHE A 91 -5.90 18.41 16.93
C PHE A 91 -6.26 18.01 18.36
N GLY A 92 -5.28 17.94 19.26
CA GLY A 92 -5.50 17.55 20.66
C GLY A 92 -4.98 18.60 21.63
N ILE A 93 -5.83 19.05 22.56
CA ILE A 93 -5.40 19.71 23.80
C ILE A 93 -4.90 18.59 24.72
N GLY A 94 -3.58 18.42 24.83
CA GLY A 94 -2.96 17.40 25.67
C GLY A 94 -2.52 17.95 27.02
N VAL A 95 -3.02 17.39 28.12
CA VAL A 95 -2.43 17.55 29.46
C VAL A 95 -1.65 16.26 29.74
N GLY A 96 -0.32 16.30 29.64
CA GLY A 96 0.51 15.11 29.83
C GLY A 96 1.98 15.47 30.01
N GLY A 97 2.51 15.22 31.21
CA GLY A 97 3.90 15.45 31.57
C GLY A 97 4.84 14.41 30.98
N GLY A 98 5.94 14.87 30.40
CA GLY A 98 7.03 14.02 29.94
C GLY A 98 8.21 14.85 29.43
N GLY A 99 9.21 15.06 30.28
CA GLY A 99 10.52 15.59 29.92
C GLY A 99 10.66 17.12 29.96
N GLY A 100 10.88 17.68 31.16
CA GLY A 100 11.33 19.07 31.34
C GLY A 100 10.22 20.13 31.21
N HIS A 101 9.75 20.60 32.36
CA HIS A 101 8.73 21.64 32.55
C HIS A 101 7.29 21.23 32.21
N THR A 102 6.50 21.02 33.27
CA THR A 102 5.03 20.96 33.24
C THR A 102 4.45 22.29 32.74
N ALA A 103 4.26 22.42 31.43
CA ALA A 103 3.57 23.55 30.83
C ALA A 103 2.16 23.12 30.40
N VAL A 104 1.13 23.63 31.10
CA VAL A 104 -0.24 23.65 30.59
C VAL A 104 -0.28 24.74 29.54
N GLY A 105 -0.30 24.37 28.27
CA GLY A 105 -0.35 25.31 27.15
C GLY A 105 -1.28 24.80 26.06
N THR A 106 -2.11 25.69 25.51
CA THR A 106 -2.87 25.44 24.28
C THR A 106 -1.91 25.53 23.09
N GLY A 107 -1.16 24.46 22.83
CA GLY A 107 -0.24 24.35 21.70
C GLY A 107 -0.80 23.40 20.63
N VAL A 108 -0.65 23.77 19.35
CA VAL A 108 -0.82 22.81 18.25
C VAL A 108 0.48 22.01 18.16
N GLY A 109 0.52 20.85 18.80
CA GLY A 109 1.62 19.90 18.68
C GLY A 109 1.33 18.89 17.56
N VAL A 110 2.29 18.66 16.66
CA VAL A 110 2.26 17.49 15.77
C VAL A 110 2.80 16.27 16.51
N SER A 111 1.96 15.61 17.29
CA SER A 111 2.31 14.28 17.81
C SER A 111 2.01 13.25 16.73
N THR A 112 3.03 12.52 16.26
CA THR A 112 2.84 11.29 15.48
C THR A 112 2.39 10.17 16.43
N GLY A 113 1.19 10.30 16.99
CA GLY A 113 0.54 9.23 17.76
C GLY A 113 0.33 8.01 16.86
N GLY A 114 0.57 6.82 17.43
CA GLY A 114 0.67 5.51 16.76
C GLY A 114 -0.20 5.36 15.51
N TYR A 115 0.48 5.12 14.38
CA TYR A 115 -0.15 4.87 13.11
C TYR A 115 -0.58 3.40 13.02
N ASP A 116 -1.88 3.12 13.17
CA ASP A 116 -2.42 1.81 12.76
C ASP A 116 -2.83 1.90 11.29
N PRO A 117 -2.05 1.30 10.36
CA PRO A 117 -2.34 1.37 8.94
C PRO A 117 -3.65 0.62 8.62
N GLU A 118 -4.53 1.26 7.85
CA GLU A 118 -5.82 0.69 7.46
C GLU A 118 -5.61 -0.47 6.48
N GLU A 119 -6.06 -1.68 6.81
CA GLU A 119 -6.10 -2.81 5.88
C GLU A 119 -7.11 -2.51 4.77
N VAL A 120 -6.64 -2.49 3.52
CA VAL A 120 -7.49 -2.18 2.36
C VAL A 120 -7.76 -3.41 1.49
N MET A 121 -6.88 -4.41 1.56
CA MET A 121 -7.03 -5.64 0.78
C MET A 121 -6.25 -6.80 1.39
N ARG A 122 -6.82 -7.99 1.24
CA ARG A 122 -6.21 -9.26 1.57
C ARG A 122 -6.23 -10.19 0.36
N VAL A 123 -5.13 -10.88 0.13
CA VAL A 123 -5.00 -11.89 -0.93
C VAL A 123 -4.55 -13.19 -0.27
N GLU A 124 -5.33 -14.25 -0.43
CA GLU A 124 -5.00 -15.56 0.11
C GLU A 124 -4.54 -16.50 -1.01
N PHE A 125 -3.49 -17.26 -0.72
CA PHE A 125 -2.87 -18.20 -1.62
C PHE A 125 -2.99 -19.62 -1.09
N SER A 126 -3.24 -20.55 -2.01
CA SER A 126 -3.07 -21.98 -1.81
C SER A 126 -2.31 -22.55 -2.99
N ALA A 127 -1.31 -23.40 -2.73
CA ALA A 127 -0.44 -23.97 -3.76
C ALA A 127 0.14 -22.91 -4.74
N GLY A 128 0.55 -21.76 -4.21
CA GLY A 128 1.16 -20.66 -5.00
C GLY A 128 0.19 -19.87 -5.88
N ARG A 129 -1.12 -20.09 -5.76
CA ARG A 129 -2.16 -19.38 -6.53
C ARG A 129 -3.18 -18.69 -5.64
N VAL A 130 -3.66 -17.54 -6.09
CA VAL A 130 -4.72 -16.79 -5.42
C VAL A 130 -6.00 -17.62 -5.38
N VAL A 131 -6.51 -17.88 -4.18
CA VAL A 131 -7.78 -18.57 -3.93
C VAL A 131 -8.86 -17.63 -3.41
N ARG A 132 -8.47 -16.50 -2.81
CA ARG A 132 -9.41 -15.50 -2.27
C ARG A 132 -8.81 -14.10 -2.36
N ILE A 133 -9.66 -13.14 -2.69
CA ILE A 133 -9.35 -11.71 -2.62
C ILE A 133 -10.46 -11.05 -1.81
N GLU A 134 -10.09 -10.34 -0.75
CA GLU A 134 -11.00 -9.52 0.05
C GLU A 134 -10.53 -8.07 -0.07
N ALA A 135 -11.40 -7.18 -0.56
CA ALA A 135 -11.10 -5.76 -0.65
C ALA A 135 -12.16 -4.97 0.10
N VAL A 136 -11.74 -3.94 0.83
CA VAL A 136 -12.67 -3.07 1.55
C VAL A 136 -13.50 -2.27 0.54
N LYS A 137 -14.81 -2.48 0.54
CA LYS A 137 -15.76 -1.74 -0.30
C LYS A 137 -16.01 -0.36 0.33
N ARG A 138 -15.85 0.71 -0.46
CA ARG A 138 -16.21 2.08 -0.06
C ARG A 138 -17.55 2.48 -0.64
#